data_AF-A0A832AEX7-F1
#
_entry.id   AF-A0A832AEX7-F1
#
_cell.length_a   1.000
_cell.length_b   1.000
_cell.length_c   1.000
_cell.angle_alpha   90.00
_cell.angle_beta   90.00
_cell.angle_gamma   90.00
#
_symmetry.space_group_name_H-M   'P 1'
#
loop_
_entity.id
_entity.type
_entity.pdbx_description
1 polymer ?
#
loop_
_entity_poly.entity_id
_entity_poly.type
_entity_poly.pdbx_seq_one_letter_code
_entity_poly.pdbx_strand_id
1 'polypeptide(L)'
;MGAATCALTVVLARRWLPWSGAALAGGLMAVDPVSVKLCSVLLTETLLALLLVAAACVWAWHRDSRWGWAGMAAFMGLAALTRSICVWLWVPVLAVGWLTRTDLRRLGIFLVVFFAAVSFWMARNATVTGRWFITTTGREAILLSWVPLIEAQRTGSSPHDIGAQFVTEYGWLDFFDNPTDFAERWRRYGEVGAQYLRRDPLWVVKQTVFGSVKLLIAPGKQVFDPVTLVLPPPARWWPHAYSLGLAVLVVAAARATWHRRREVSLLAAVVFYVVLLAGGPTASSRFRAPVFPLLVTLGVIGFTSRSQHAD
;
A
#
# COMPACT_ATOMS: atom_id res chain seq x y z
N MET A 1 7.67 -7.70 -14.98
CA MET A 1 7.10 -6.62 -14.15
C MET A 1 8.16 -5.78 -13.47
N GLY A 2 9.08 -6.36 -12.66
CA GLY A 2 10.11 -5.59 -11.95
C GLY A 2 10.94 -4.62 -12.82
N ALA A 3 11.45 -5.08 -13.97
CA ALA A 3 12.20 -4.23 -14.89
C ALA A 3 11.37 -3.04 -15.43
N ALA A 4 10.10 -3.29 -15.78
CA ALA A 4 9.17 -2.24 -16.23
C ALA A 4 8.89 -1.23 -15.11
N THR A 5 8.73 -1.70 -13.87
CA THR A 5 8.60 -0.81 -12.69
C THR A 5 9.83 0.07 -12.53
N CYS A 6 11.05 -0.46 -12.66
CA CYS A 6 12.28 0.33 -12.59
C CYS A 6 12.35 1.38 -13.71
N ALA A 7 12.04 1.00 -14.96
CA ALA A 7 12.00 1.93 -16.09
C ALA A 7 10.96 3.04 -15.88
N LEU A 8 9.76 2.70 -15.41
CA LEU A 8 8.74 3.69 -15.09
C LEU A 8 9.12 4.58 -13.89
N THR A 9 9.87 4.07 -12.91
CA THR A 9 10.43 4.91 -11.83
C THR A 9 11.37 5.97 -12.42
N VAL A 10 12.21 5.62 -13.39
CA VAL A 10 13.06 6.60 -14.09
C VAL A 10 12.18 7.62 -14.81
N VAL A 11 11.19 7.18 -15.60
CA VAL A 11 10.27 8.09 -16.33
C VAL A 11 9.52 9.03 -15.39
N LEU A 12 9.04 8.52 -14.26
CA LEU A 12 8.38 9.32 -13.22
C LEU A 12 9.34 10.36 -12.66
N ALA A 13 10.53 9.95 -12.24
CA ALA A 13 11.53 10.80 -11.63
C ALA A 13 12.03 11.90 -12.59
N ARG A 14 12.12 11.62 -13.90
CA ARG A 14 12.51 12.59 -14.94
C ARG A 14 11.63 13.82 -15.00
N ARG A 15 10.41 13.77 -14.45
CA ARG A 15 9.51 14.94 -14.38
C ARG A 15 10.09 16.07 -13.54
N TRP A 16 10.88 15.74 -12.51
CA TRP A 16 11.40 16.68 -11.50
C TRP A 16 12.92 16.70 -11.39
N LEU A 17 13.59 15.68 -11.93
CA LEU A 17 15.03 15.46 -11.76
C LEU A 17 15.76 15.39 -13.10
N PRO A 18 17.04 15.83 -13.15
CA PRO A 18 17.93 15.54 -14.28
C PRO A 18 18.12 14.02 -14.44
N TRP A 19 18.71 13.60 -15.57
CA TRP A 19 18.89 12.18 -15.88
C TRP A 19 19.64 11.43 -14.77
N SER A 20 20.68 12.03 -14.19
CA SER A 20 21.44 11.43 -13.08
C SER A 20 20.57 11.11 -11.86
N GLY A 21 19.70 12.03 -11.44
CA GLY A 21 18.77 11.81 -10.33
C GLY A 21 17.70 10.77 -10.66
N ALA A 22 17.17 10.79 -11.88
CA ALA A 22 16.18 9.80 -12.31
C ALA A 22 16.78 8.38 -12.44
N ALA A 23 18.00 8.28 -12.97
CA ALA A 23 18.74 7.02 -13.05
C ALA A 23 19.08 6.49 -11.65
N LEU A 24 19.43 7.37 -10.70
CA LEU A 24 19.60 6.99 -9.30
C LEU A 24 18.31 6.42 -8.69
N ALA A 25 17.16 7.05 -8.93
CA ALA A 25 15.86 6.54 -8.46
C ALA A 25 15.55 5.14 -9.04
N GLY A 26 15.72 4.96 -10.35
CA GLY A 26 15.57 3.64 -11.00
C GLY A 26 16.55 2.60 -10.47
N GLY A 27 17.81 2.99 -10.24
CA GLY A 27 18.85 2.12 -9.68
C GLY A 27 18.55 1.68 -8.26
N LEU A 28 18.12 2.61 -7.39
CA LEU A 28 17.71 2.29 -6.01
C LEU A 28 16.51 1.34 -5.97
N MET A 29 15.55 1.50 -6.90
CA MET A 29 14.45 0.54 -7.06
C MET A 29 14.95 -0.84 -7.51
N ALA A 30 15.91 -0.89 -8.44
CA ALA A 30 16.43 -2.14 -8.99
C ALA A 30 17.23 -2.97 -7.98
N VAL A 31 17.89 -2.32 -7.02
CA VAL A 31 18.70 -2.98 -5.98
C VAL A 31 17.94 -3.20 -4.67
N ASP A 32 16.67 -2.80 -4.58
CA ASP A 32 15.87 -2.99 -3.38
C ASP A 32 15.69 -4.49 -3.08
N PRO A 33 16.26 -5.02 -1.99
CA PRO A 33 16.26 -6.47 -1.75
C PRO A 33 14.85 -7.04 -1.71
N VAL A 34 13.91 -6.31 -1.07
CA VAL A 34 12.52 -6.78 -0.89
C VAL A 34 11.86 -6.92 -2.27
N SER A 35 11.99 -5.91 -3.12
CA SER A 35 11.46 -5.93 -4.49
C SER A 35 12.12 -7.01 -5.34
N VAL A 36 13.44 -7.22 -5.21
CA VAL A 36 14.17 -8.28 -5.92
C VAL A 36 13.61 -9.65 -5.54
N LYS A 37 13.46 -9.95 -4.24
CA LYS A 37 12.89 -11.24 -3.81
C LYS A 37 11.44 -11.41 -4.29
N LEU A 38 10.64 -10.35 -4.23
CA LEU A 38 9.26 -10.40 -4.71
C LEU A 38 9.16 -10.58 -6.24
N CYS A 39 10.21 -10.28 -7.00
CA CYS A 39 10.26 -10.62 -8.43
C CYS A 39 10.52 -12.11 -8.67
N SER A 40 11.10 -12.82 -7.71
CA SER A 40 11.36 -14.27 -7.78
C SER A 40 10.18 -15.12 -7.30
N VAL A 41 9.09 -14.50 -6.85
CA VAL A 41 7.87 -15.20 -6.39
C VAL A 41 6.66 -14.56 -7.08
N LEU A 42 5.72 -15.37 -7.57
CA LEU A 42 4.51 -14.86 -8.22
C LEU A 42 3.55 -14.28 -7.16
N LEU A 43 3.71 -12.98 -6.88
CA LEU A 43 2.95 -12.23 -5.89
C LEU A 43 2.33 -10.96 -6.49
N THR A 44 1.14 -10.59 -6.01
CA THR A 44 0.36 -9.43 -6.47
C THR A 44 1.10 -8.09 -6.29
N GLU A 45 2.04 -8.04 -5.36
CA GLU A 45 2.85 -6.87 -5.00
C GLU A 45 3.59 -6.28 -6.21
N THR A 46 4.10 -7.13 -7.10
CA THR A 46 4.87 -6.69 -8.28
C THR A 46 3.99 -6.04 -9.34
N LEU A 47 2.80 -6.59 -9.60
CA LEU A 47 1.79 -5.99 -10.46
C LEU A 47 1.26 -4.70 -9.85
N LEU A 48 1.00 -4.69 -8.54
CA LEU A 48 0.53 -3.50 -7.85
C LEU A 48 1.55 -2.35 -7.93
N ALA A 49 2.84 -2.63 -7.73
CA ALA A 49 3.90 -1.64 -7.87
C ALA A 49 3.90 -1.01 -9.28
N LEU A 50 3.76 -1.86 -10.31
CA LEU A 50 3.72 -1.45 -11.71
C LEU A 50 2.51 -0.54 -11.99
N LEU A 51 1.32 -0.92 -11.52
CA LEU A 51 0.09 -0.15 -11.71
C LEU A 51 0.15 1.22 -10.99
N LEU A 52 0.68 1.25 -9.76
CA LEU A 52 0.80 2.50 -8.99
C LEU A 52 1.83 3.46 -9.62
N VAL A 53 2.98 2.97 -10.08
CA VAL A 53 3.97 3.83 -10.75
C VAL A 53 3.47 4.29 -12.12
N ALA A 54 2.75 3.44 -12.87
CA ALA A 54 2.12 3.83 -14.13
C ALA A 54 1.06 4.93 -13.93
N ALA A 55 0.19 4.79 -12.92
CA ALA A 55 -0.78 5.82 -12.55
C ALA A 55 -0.08 7.14 -12.18
N ALA A 56 1.00 7.07 -11.40
CA ALA A 56 1.79 8.24 -11.02
C ALA A 56 2.47 8.90 -12.24
N CYS A 57 2.99 8.13 -13.20
CA CYS A 57 3.54 8.66 -14.45
C CYS A 57 2.47 9.42 -15.25
N VAL A 58 1.30 8.80 -15.46
CA VAL A 58 0.21 9.44 -16.19
C VAL A 58 -0.20 10.76 -15.51
N TRP A 59 -0.32 10.77 -14.19
CA TRP A 59 -0.60 12.00 -13.45
C TRP A 59 0.50 13.04 -13.61
N ALA A 60 1.76 12.67 -13.37
CA ALA A 60 2.90 13.59 -13.37
C ALA A 60 3.09 14.32 -14.72
N TRP A 61 2.82 13.62 -15.83
CA TRP A 61 3.02 14.13 -17.19
C TRP A 61 1.74 14.65 -17.86
N HIS A 62 0.56 14.20 -17.44
CA HIS A 62 -0.72 14.52 -18.09
C HIS A 62 -1.82 15.02 -17.14
N ARG A 63 -1.47 15.56 -15.95
CA ARG A 63 -2.45 16.09 -14.96
C ARG A 63 -3.42 17.15 -15.48
N ASP A 64 -3.05 17.87 -16.54
CA ASP A 64 -3.89 18.92 -17.12
C ASP A 64 -4.84 18.40 -18.21
N SER A 65 -4.70 17.13 -18.60
CA SER A 65 -5.53 16.48 -19.61
C SER A 65 -6.61 15.60 -18.98
N ARG A 66 -7.84 15.69 -19.48
CA ARG A 66 -8.95 14.79 -19.09
C ARG A 66 -8.63 13.32 -19.34
N TRP A 67 -7.86 13.02 -20.40
CA TRP A 67 -7.43 11.67 -20.73
C TRP A 67 -6.34 11.17 -19.77
N GLY A 68 -5.53 12.09 -19.21
CA GLY A 68 -4.61 11.77 -18.12
C GLY A 68 -5.34 11.30 -16.87
N TRP A 69 -6.41 11.99 -16.48
CA TRP A 69 -7.24 11.58 -15.33
C TRP A 69 -7.96 10.24 -15.57
N ALA A 70 -8.46 9.99 -16.78
CA ALA A 70 -9.03 8.71 -17.15
C ALA A 70 -7.99 7.57 -17.10
N GLY A 71 -6.79 7.79 -17.67
CA GLY A 71 -5.70 6.80 -17.64
C GLY A 71 -5.21 6.49 -16.22
N MET A 72 -5.04 7.52 -15.39
CA MET A 72 -4.70 7.37 -13.97
C MET A 72 -5.77 6.55 -13.23
N ALA A 73 -7.06 6.86 -13.46
CA ALA A 73 -8.18 6.15 -12.86
C ALA A 73 -8.22 4.68 -13.27
N ALA A 74 -7.96 4.37 -14.54
CA ALA A 74 -7.91 3.00 -15.04
C ALA A 74 -6.82 2.19 -14.33
N PHE A 75 -5.59 2.71 -14.22
CA PHE A 75 -4.50 2.05 -13.50
C PHE A 75 -4.80 1.88 -12.00
N MET A 76 -5.36 2.90 -11.35
CA MET A 76 -5.74 2.81 -9.93
C MET A 76 -6.93 1.88 -9.67
N GLY A 77 -7.90 1.80 -10.60
CA GLY A 77 -9.01 0.85 -10.54
C GLY A 77 -8.52 -0.59 -10.68
N LEU A 78 -7.62 -0.85 -11.63
CA LEU A 78 -6.92 -2.14 -11.74
C LEU A 78 -6.10 -2.46 -10.49
N ALA A 79 -5.46 -1.46 -9.88
CA ALA A 79 -4.75 -1.63 -8.61
C ALA A 79 -5.70 -2.04 -7.47
N ALA A 80 -6.90 -1.44 -7.39
CA ALA A 80 -7.94 -1.81 -6.43
C ALA A 80 -8.45 -3.25 -6.63
N LEU A 81 -8.55 -3.72 -7.87
CA LEU A 81 -8.88 -5.11 -8.19
C LEU A 81 -7.73 -6.08 -7.89
N THR A 82 -6.49 -5.62 -8.05
CA THR A 82 -5.29 -6.43 -7.75
C THR A 82 -5.10 -6.60 -6.25
N ARG A 83 -5.39 -5.57 -5.45
CA ARG A 83 -5.28 -5.62 -4.00
C ARG A 83 -6.30 -4.72 -3.31
N SER A 84 -7.04 -5.31 -2.38
CA SER A 84 -8.13 -4.67 -1.63
C SER A 84 -7.74 -3.40 -0.87
N ILE A 85 -6.48 -3.28 -0.47
CA ILE A 85 -5.96 -2.05 0.16
C ILE A 85 -6.09 -0.83 -0.75
N CYS A 86 -6.19 -1.00 -2.06
CA CYS A 86 -6.28 0.11 -3.02
C CYS A 86 -7.73 0.53 -3.33
N VAL A 87 -8.74 -0.12 -2.74
CA VAL A 87 -10.17 0.19 -2.94
C VAL A 87 -10.50 1.64 -2.58
N TRP A 88 -9.83 2.21 -1.58
CA TRP A 88 -10.08 3.58 -1.13
C TRP A 88 -9.10 4.61 -1.72
N LEU A 89 -8.33 4.27 -2.77
CA LEU A 89 -7.41 5.22 -3.44
C LEU A 89 -8.12 6.45 -4.01
N TRP A 90 -9.41 6.36 -4.30
CA TRP A 90 -10.19 7.52 -4.72
C TRP A 90 -10.21 8.62 -3.64
N VAL A 91 -10.14 8.28 -2.35
CA VAL A 91 -10.13 9.25 -1.24
C VAL A 91 -8.90 10.19 -1.29
N PRO A 92 -7.65 9.70 -1.25
CA PRO A 92 -6.48 10.57 -1.36
C PRO A 92 -6.42 11.32 -2.70
N VAL A 93 -6.91 10.75 -3.80
CA VAL A 93 -6.98 11.44 -5.10
C VAL A 93 -7.93 12.64 -5.02
N LEU A 94 -9.13 12.47 -4.46
CA LEU A 94 -10.08 13.58 -4.29
C LEU A 94 -9.55 14.64 -3.32
N ALA A 95 -8.90 14.23 -2.23
CA ALA A 95 -8.29 15.15 -1.28
C ALA A 95 -7.20 16.00 -1.96
N VAL A 96 -6.30 15.37 -2.73
CA VAL A 96 -5.27 16.08 -3.51
C VAL A 96 -5.90 16.95 -4.58
N GLY A 97 -6.92 16.47 -5.29
CA GLY A 97 -7.67 17.22 -6.29
C GLY A 97 -8.29 18.50 -5.71
N TRP A 98 -8.89 18.41 -4.53
CA TRP A 98 -9.45 19.55 -3.81
C TRP A 98 -8.36 20.55 -3.36
N LEU A 99 -7.27 20.05 -2.77
CA LEU A 99 -6.13 20.88 -2.34
C LEU A 99 -5.45 21.61 -3.51
N THR A 100 -5.40 20.97 -4.68
CA THR A 100 -4.80 21.51 -5.90
C THR A 100 -5.80 22.27 -6.77
N ARG A 101 -7.05 22.41 -6.33
CA ARG A 101 -8.14 23.09 -7.06
C ARG A 101 -8.33 22.53 -8.49
N THR A 102 -8.21 21.22 -8.63
CA THR A 102 -8.56 20.50 -9.87
C THR A 102 -10.05 20.71 -10.17
N ASP A 103 -10.41 20.94 -11.43
CA ASP A 103 -11.83 21.08 -11.79
C ASP A 103 -12.63 19.80 -11.58
N LEU A 104 -13.93 19.98 -11.32
CA LEU A 104 -14.88 18.92 -11.03
C LEU A 104 -15.05 17.94 -12.19
N ARG A 105 -14.81 18.37 -13.45
CA ARG A 105 -14.93 17.50 -14.61
C ARG A 105 -13.84 16.43 -14.62
N ARG A 106 -12.58 16.81 -14.34
CA ARG A 106 -11.46 15.86 -14.20
C ARG A 106 -11.67 14.90 -13.03
N LEU A 107 -12.13 15.39 -11.88
CA LEU A 107 -12.46 14.55 -10.74
C LEU A 107 -13.62 13.59 -11.05
N GLY A 108 -14.66 14.07 -11.70
CA GLY A 108 -15.80 13.26 -12.14
C GLY A 108 -15.39 12.16 -13.11
N ILE A 109 -14.55 12.47 -14.11
CA ILE A 109 -14.00 11.46 -15.04
C ILE A 109 -13.21 10.40 -14.28
N PHE A 110 -12.37 10.80 -13.33
CA PHE A 110 -11.62 9.83 -12.53
C PHE A 110 -12.55 8.91 -11.74
N LEU A 111 -13.57 9.44 -11.07
CA LEU A 111 -14.52 8.62 -10.31
C LEU A 111 -15.29 7.66 -11.22
N VAL A 112 -15.78 8.14 -12.36
CA VAL A 112 -16.51 7.29 -13.32
C VAL A 112 -15.63 6.14 -13.80
N VAL A 113 -14.39 6.42 -14.22
CA VAL A 113 -13.49 5.37 -14.75
C VAL A 113 -13.03 4.42 -13.64
N PHE A 114 -12.70 4.93 -12.45
CA PHE A 114 -12.29 4.12 -11.31
C PHE A 114 -13.40 3.16 -10.88
N PHE A 115 -14.61 3.69 -10.67
CA PHE A 115 -15.75 2.87 -10.28
C PHE A 115 -16.23 1.95 -11.41
N ALA A 116 -16.17 2.35 -12.68
CA ALA A 116 -16.48 1.43 -13.77
C ALA A 116 -15.60 0.16 -13.74
N ALA A 117 -14.29 0.32 -13.49
CA ALA A 117 -13.38 -0.82 -13.37
C ALA A 117 -13.75 -1.73 -12.19
N VAL A 118 -14.03 -1.15 -11.02
CA VAL A 118 -14.30 -1.91 -9.79
C VAL A 118 -15.72 -2.49 -9.77
N SER A 119 -16.71 -1.78 -10.31
CA SER A 119 -18.11 -2.16 -10.33
C SER A 119 -18.37 -3.42 -11.15
N PHE A 120 -17.58 -3.71 -12.19
CA PHE A 120 -17.68 -4.97 -12.93
C PHE A 120 -17.51 -6.18 -12.00
N TRP A 121 -16.50 -6.14 -11.12
CA TRP A 121 -16.27 -7.19 -10.13
C TRP A 121 -17.35 -7.22 -9.04
N MET A 122 -17.79 -6.05 -8.59
CA MET A 122 -18.88 -5.96 -7.59
C MET A 122 -20.20 -6.52 -8.13
N ALA A 123 -20.50 -6.31 -9.41
CA ALA A 123 -21.69 -6.86 -10.07
C ALA A 123 -21.63 -8.38 -10.11
N ARG A 124 -20.47 -8.96 -10.47
CA ARG A 124 -20.23 -10.40 -10.37
C ARG A 124 -20.48 -10.89 -8.95
N ASN A 125 -19.94 -10.22 -7.94
CA ASN A 125 -20.15 -10.60 -6.54
C ASN A 125 -21.62 -10.52 -6.14
N ALA A 126 -22.34 -9.49 -6.58
CA ALA A 126 -23.76 -9.35 -6.33
C ALA A 126 -24.58 -10.49 -6.96
N THR A 127 -24.24 -10.92 -8.18
CA THR A 127 -24.93 -12.05 -8.83
C THR A 127 -24.69 -13.39 -8.14
N VAL A 128 -23.53 -13.57 -7.49
CA VAL A 128 -23.16 -14.84 -6.84
C VAL A 128 -23.62 -14.89 -5.39
N THR A 129 -23.54 -13.77 -4.66
CA THR A 129 -23.77 -13.75 -3.20
C THR A 129 -24.97 -12.90 -2.77
N GLY A 130 -25.68 -12.29 -3.72
CA GLY A 130 -26.75 -11.32 -3.42
C GLY A 130 -26.28 -10.01 -2.78
N ARG A 131 -24.97 -9.71 -2.78
CA ARG A 131 -24.41 -8.51 -2.12
C ARG A 131 -23.36 -7.79 -2.97
N TRP A 132 -23.44 -6.46 -2.95
CA TRP A 132 -22.46 -5.59 -3.58
C TRP A 132 -21.27 -5.38 -2.65
N PHE A 133 -20.16 -6.07 -2.94
CA PHE A 133 -18.90 -5.88 -2.24
C PHE A 133 -17.72 -6.18 -3.17
N ILE A 134 -16.53 -5.69 -2.85
CA ILE A 134 -15.32 -5.93 -3.66
C ILE A 134 -14.57 -7.16 -3.14
N THR A 135 -14.42 -7.28 -1.82
CA THR A 135 -13.55 -8.25 -1.18
C THR A 135 -13.93 -8.47 0.29
N THR A 136 -13.76 -9.71 0.78
CA THR A 136 -13.89 -10.10 2.20
C THR A 136 -12.64 -9.82 3.03
N THR A 137 -11.48 -9.65 2.36
CA THR A 137 -10.15 -9.65 2.99
C THR A 137 -10.00 -8.61 4.10
N GLY A 138 -10.64 -7.45 4.00
CA GLY A 138 -10.57 -6.45 5.06
C GLY A 138 -11.23 -6.91 6.37
N ARG A 139 -12.38 -7.57 6.28
CA ARG A 139 -13.11 -8.11 7.44
C ARG A 139 -12.39 -9.32 8.03
N GLU A 140 -11.89 -10.21 7.17
CA GLU A 140 -11.06 -11.34 7.57
C GLU A 140 -9.78 -10.88 8.26
N ALA A 141 -9.06 -9.90 7.71
CA ALA A 141 -7.83 -9.40 8.32
C ALA A 141 -8.08 -8.82 9.72
N ILE A 142 -9.19 -8.12 9.92
CA ILE A 142 -9.57 -7.61 11.24
C ILE A 142 -9.86 -8.78 12.18
N LEU A 143 -10.84 -9.63 11.86
CA LEU A 143 -11.31 -10.65 12.80
C LEU A 143 -10.30 -11.79 13.01
N LEU A 144 -9.65 -12.26 11.96
CA LEU A 144 -8.79 -13.45 12.00
C LEU A 144 -7.31 -13.12 12.16
N SER A 145 -6.88 -11.87 11.96
CA SER A 145 -5.48 -11.49 12.16
C SER A 145 -5.27 -10.42 13.23
N TRP A 146 -6.12 -9.40 13.32
CA TRP A 146 -5.91 -8.30 14.28
C TRP A 146 -6.48 -8.63 15.66
N VAL A 147 -7.74 -9.06 15.73
CA VAL A 147 -8.40 -9.37 17.00
C VAL A 147 -7.66 -10.44 17.82
N PRO A 148 -7.14 -11.54 17.24
CA PRO A 148 -6.40 -12.53 18.01
C PRO A 148 -5.14 -11.97 18.65
N LEU A 149 -4.50 -10.97 18.04
CA LEU A 149 -3.35 -10.27 18.65
C LEU A 149 -3.76 -9.37 19.81
N ILE A 150 -4.96 -8.78 19.78
CA ILE A 150 -5.53 -8.01 20.90
C ILE A 150 -5.83 -8.97 22.05
N GLU A 151 -6.55 -10.05 21.76
CA GLU A 151 -6.99 -11.00 22.79
C GLU A 151 -5.83 -11.78 23.41
N ALA A 152 -4.78 -12.09 22.64
CA ALA A 152 -3.58 -12.75 23.16
C ALA A 152 -2.88 -11.90 24.23
N GLN A 153 -2.82 -10.57 24.05
CA GLN A 153 -2.22 -9.68 25.05
C GLN A 153 -3.05 -9.61 26.33
N ARG A 154 -4.36 -9.83 26.23
CA ARG A 154 -5.29 -9.77 27.36
C ARG A 154 -5.35 -11.08 28.14
N THR A 155 -5.35 -12.20 27.44
CA THR A 155 -5.54 -13.54 28.00
C THR A 155 -4.23 -14.26 28.29
N GLY A 156 -3.12 -13.80 27.71
CA GLY A 156 -1.84 -14.51 27.72
C GLY A 156 -1.81 -15.75 26.82
N SER A 157 -2.91 -16.05 26.10
CA SER A 157 -2.99 -17.19 25.17
C SER A 157 -2.30 -16.89 23.84
N SER A 158 -1.98 -17.94 23.08
CA SER A 158 -1.37 -17.81 21.75
C SER A 158 -2.33 -17.15 20.75
N PRO A 159 -1.90 -16.15 19.95
CA PRO A 159 -2.73 -15.56 18.90
C PRO A 159 -3.21 -16.60 17.87
N HIS A 160 -2.43 -17.65 17.64
CA HIS A 160 -2.78 -18.73 16.72
C HIS A 160 -4.01 -19.51 17.23
N ASP A 161 -4.03 -19.84 18.51
CA ASP A 161 -5.09 -20.66 19.11
C ASP A 161 -6.39 -19.87 19.20
N ILE A 162 -6.30 -18.57 19.52
CA ILE A 162 -7.46 -17.65 19.49
C ILE A 162 -8.01 -17.52 18.07
N GLY A 163 -7.13 -17.41 17.07
CA GLY A 163 -7.54 -17.40 15.66
C GLY A 163 -8.26 -18.68 15.25
N ALA A 164 -7.75 -19.85 15.66
CA ALA A 164 -8.37 -21.14 15.39
C ALA A 164 -9.74 -21.28 16.07
N GLN A 165 -9.88 -20.78 17.31
CA GLN A 165 -11.16 -20.71 18.01
C GLN A 165 -12.17 -19.84 17.24
N PHE A 166 -11.76 -18.67 16.73
CA PHE A 166 -12.64 -17.81 15.95
C PHE A 166 -13.07 -18.44 14.63
N VAL A 167 -12.18 -19.15 13.94
CA VAL A 167 -12.58 -19.92 12.74
C VAL A 167 -13.61 -20.99 13.10
N THR A 168 -13.46 -21.65 14.25
CA THR A 168 -14.42 -22.66 14.74
C THR A 168 -15.77 -22.04 15.12
N GLU A 169 -15.77 -20.87 15.74
CA GLU A 169 -16.98 -20.18 16.21
C GLU A 169 -17.75 -19.47 15.10
N TYR A 170 -17.03 -18.78 14.20
CA TYR A 170 -17.63 -17.91 13.18
C TYR A 170 -17.62 -18.51 11.78
N GLY A 171 -16.91 -19.63 11.57
CA GLY A 171 -16.65 -20.21 10.26
C GLY A 171 -15.75 -19.34 9.40
N TRP A 172 -15.33 -19.86 8.24
CA TRP A 172 -14.66 -19.06 7.22
C TRP A 172 -15.65 -18.12 6.51
N LEU A 173 -15.16 -16.94 6.12
CA LEU A 173 -15.92 -16.00 5.29
C LEU A 173 -15.77 -16.34 3.80
N ASP A 174 -16.12 -17.58 3.44
CA ASP A 174 -16.23 -18.03 2.05
C ASP A 174 -17.68 -17.88 1.54
N PHE A 175 -17.82 -17.81 0.22
CA PHE A 175 -19.12 -17.79 -0.47
C PHE A 175 -19.23 -18.87 -1.54
N PHE A 176 -18.20 -19.71 -1.69
CA PHE A 176 -18.22 -20.84 -2.63
C PHE A 176 -18.88 -22.06 -2.01
N ASP A 177 -18.61 -22.34 -0.74
CA ASP A 177 -19.06 -23.57 -0.10
C ASP A 177 -20.40 -23.38 0.63
N ASN A 178 -20.72 -22.16 1.07
CA ASN A 178 -21.99 -21.88 1.73
C ASN A 178 -22.54 -20.46 1.46
N PRO A 179 -23.09 -20.20 0.26
CA PRO A 179 -23.56 -18.87 -0.15
C PRO A 179 -24.79 -18.38 0.64
N THR A 180 -25.59 -19.29 1.21
CA THR A 180 -26.80 -18.93 1.99
C THR A 180 -26.43 -18.23 3.30
N ASP A 181 -25.35 -18.65 3.94
CA ASP A 181 -24.90 -18.11 5.23
C ASP A 181 -23.93 -16.94 5.07
N PHE A 182 -23.38 -16.72 3.87
CA PHE A 182 -22.40 -15.67 3.60
C PHE A 182 -22.86 -14.30 4.07
N ALA A 183 -24.12 -13.95 3.80
CA ALA A 183 -24.70 -12.67 4.18
C ALA A 183 -24.70 -12.45 5.70
N GLU A 184 -25.01 -13.50 6.46
CA GLU A 184 -25.01 -13.46 7.93
C GLU A 184 -23.59 -13.43 8.47
N ARG A 185 -22.71 -14.32 8.00
CA ARG A 185 -21.29 -14.36 8.40
C ARG A 185 -20.60 -13.04 8.11
N TRP A 186 -20.83 -12.45 6.93
CA TRP A 186 -20.31 -11.14 6.56
C TRP A 186 -20.70 -10.07 7.58
N ARG A 187 -21.98 -10.04 7.98
CA ARG A 187 -22.48 -9.09 8.99
C ARG A 187 -21.78 -9.34 10.33
N ARG A 188 -21.76 -10.60 10.79
CA ARG A 188 -21.17 -11.00 12.08
C ARG A 188 -19.67 -10.67 12.16
N TYR A 189 -18.90 -10.93 11.10
CA TYR A 189 -17.49 -10.54 11.01
C TYR A 189 -17.28 -9.04 11.23
N GLY A 190 -18.15 -8.21 10.66
CA GLY A 190 -18.08 -6.76 10.81
C GLY A 190 -18.45 -6.29 12.21
N GLU A 191 -19.52 -6.84 12.78
CA GLU A 191 -20.01 -6.49 14.11
C GLU A 191 -18.99 -6.88 15.19
N VAL A 192 -18.53 -8.13 15.17
CA VAL A 192 -17.56 -8.65 16.14
C VAL A 192 -16.22 -7.93 15.99
N GLY A 193 -15.70 -7.81 14.76
CA GLY A 193 -14.47 -7.07 14.51
C GLY A 193 -14.54 -5.63 15.02
N ALA A 194 -15.65 -4.92 14.76
CA ALA A 194 -15.84 -3.56 15.24
C ALA A 194 -15.95 -3.47 16.78
N GLN A 195 -16.60 -4.44 17.43
CA GLN A 195 -16.68 -4.51 18.89
C GLN A 195 -15.28 -4.61 19.52
N TYR A 196 -14.43 -5.51 19.01
CA TYR A 196 -13.05 -5.64 19.51
C TYR A 196 -12.21 -4.40 19.26
N LEU A 197 -12.29 -3.80 18.06
CA LEU A 197 -11.54 -2.57 17.75
C LEU A 197 -11.97 -1.37 18.61
N ARG A 198 -13.26 -1.27 18.96
CA ARG A 198 -13.78 -0.21 19.83
C ARG A 198 -13.45 -0.41 21.30
N ARG A 199 -13.14 -1.65 21.71
CA ARG A 199 -12.81 -1.97 23.09
C ARG A 199 -11.44 -1.44 23.51
N ASP A 200 -10.49 -1.37 22.57
CA ASP A 200 -9.17 -0.79 22.81
C ASP A 200 -8.67 0.04 21.61
N PRO A 201 -9.23 1.25 21.42
CA PRO A 201 -8.88 2.10 20.27
C PRO A 201 -7.43 2.61 20.34
N LEU A 202 -6.91 2.82 21.55
CA LEU A 202 -5.54 3.30 21.75
C LEU A 202 -4.53 2.22 21.33
N TRP A 203 -4.81 0.96 21.62
CA TRP A 203 -3.99 -0.14 21.11
C TRP A 203 -3.98 -0.19 19.60
N VAL A 204 -5.12 -0.04 18.94
CA VAL A 204 -5.21 -0.06 17.46
C VAL A 204 -4.39 1.06 16.85
N VAL A 205 -4.51 2.28 17.39
CA VAL A 205 -3.70 3.43 16.95
C VAL A 205 -2.22 3.17 17.18
N LYS A 206 -1.84 2.70 18.37
CA LYS A 206 -0.46 2.36 18.72
C LYS A 206 0.12 1.34 17.73
N GLN A 207 -0.58 0.23 17.50
CA GLN A 207 -0.14 -0.80 16.56
C GLN A 207 -0.06 -0.27 15.13
N THR A 208 -1.00 0.58 14.71
CA THR A 208 -0.98 1.21 13.38
C THR A 208 0.25 2.10 13.20
N VAL A 209 0.63 2.87 14.22
CA VAL A 209 1.83 3.70 14.20
C VAL A 209 3.10 2.83 14.18
N PHE A 210 3.21 1.86 15.10
CA PHE A 210 4.37 0.97 15.16
C PHE A 210 4.54 0.15 13.89
N GLY A 211 3.45 -0.40 13.35
CA GLY A 211 3.48 -1.17 12.11
C GLY A 211 3.76 -0.30 10.88
N SER A 212 3.29 0.96 10.84
CA SER A 212 3.66 1.92 9.79
C SER A 212 5.16 2.22 9.79
N VAL A 213 5.74 2.49 10.97
CA VAL A 213 7.18 2.70 11.13
C VAL A 213 7.94 1.44 10.70
N LYS A 214 7.55 0.27 11.22
CA LYS A 214 8.13 -1.02 10.86
C LYS A 214 8.06 -1.27 9.35
N LEU A 215 6.93 -0.99 8.70
CA LEU A 215 6.77 -1.14 7.26
C LEU A 215 7.78 -0.27 6.50
N LEU A 216 7.97 0.98 6.92
CA LEU A 216 8.85 1.94 6.26
C LEU A 216 10.34 1.61 6.44
N ILE A 217 10.78 1.32 7.66
CA ILE A 217 12.22 1.23 7.98
C ILE A 217 12.73 -0.19 8.25
N ALA A 218 11.85 -1.18 8.48
CA ALA A 218 12.33 -2.52 8.79
C ALA A 218 13.04 -3.14 7.58
N PRO A 219 14.10 -3.94 7.84
CA PRO A 219 14.93 -4.50 6.79
C PRO A 219 14.31 -5.71 6.09
N GLY A 220 13.13 -6.15 6.57
CA GLY A 220 12.44 -7.31 6.03
C GLY A 220 13.00 -8.65 6.47
N LYS A 221 13.36 -8.78 7.75
CA LYS A 221 13.77 -10.07 8.34
C LYS A 221 12.84 -11.23 7.96
N GLN A 222 11.51 -11.05 8.05
CA GLN A 222 10.52 -12.05 7.60
C GLN A 222 10.64 -12.46 6.12
N VAL A 223 11.19 -11.59 5.28
CA VAL A 223 11.43 -11.81 3.87
C VAL A 223 12.81 -12.46 3.65
N PHE A 224 13.81 -12.26 4.50
CA PHE A 224 15.18 -12.74 4.26
C PHE A 224 15.68 -13.85 5.19
N ASP A 225 15.11 -13.99 6.39
CA ASP A 225 15.52 -14.96 7.39
C ASP A 225 15.62 -16.39 6.82
N PRO A 226 14.67 -16.88 5.98
CA PRO A 226 14.80 -18.21 5.38
C PRO A 226 16.02 -18.39 4.46
N VAL A 227 16.54 -17.31 3.86
CA VAL A 227 17.67 -17.34 2.91
C VAL A 227 18.99 -17.06 3.63
N THR A 228 19.00 -16.11 4.57
CA THR A 228 20.20 -15.76 5.35
C THR A 228 20.59 -16.82 6.38
N LEU A 229 19.65 -17.71 6.77
CA LEU A 229 19.95 -18.86 7.63
C LEU A 229 20.78 -19.94 6.92
N VAL A 230 20.87 -19.91 5.58
CA VAL A 230 21.52 -20.98 4.78
C VAL A 230 22.96 -20.63 4.38
N LEU A 231 23.38 -19.35 4.45
CA LEU A 231 24.70 -18.90 3.99
C LEU A 231 25.60 -18.41 5.16
N PRO A 232 26.73 -19.09 5.45
CA PRO A 232 27.71 -18.63 6.45
C PRO A 232 28.80 -17.70 5.87
N PRO A 233 29.26 -16.68 6.62
CA PRO A 233 28.65 -16.13 7.84
C PRO A 233 27.50 -15.17 7.51
N PRO A 234 26.39 -15.18 8.29
CA PRO A 234 25.31 -14.23 8.09
C PRO A 234 25.84 -12.83 8.38
N ALA A 235 25.94 -11.99 7.35
CA ALA A 235 26.33 -10.59 7.49
C ALA A 235 25.33 -9.83 8.38
N ARG A 236 25.50 -9.88 9.71
CA ARG A 236 24.56 -9.28 10.69
C ARG A 236 24.42 -7.76 10.54
N TRP A 237 25.32 -7.10 9.82
CA TRP A 237 25.36 -5.65 9.64
C TRP A 237 24.43 -5.14 8.53
N TRP A 238 24.17 -5.91 7.47
CA TRP A 238 23.41 -5.42 6.31
C TRP A 238 21.97 -5.01 6.65
N PRO A 239 21.22 -5.68 7.55
CA PRO A 239 19.86 -5.26 7.88
C PRO A 239 19.84 -3.89 8.54
N HIS A 240 20.83 -3.59 9.39
CA HIS A 240 20.93 -2.30 10.07
C HIS A 240 21.30 -1.19 9.08
N ALA A 241 22.28 -1.43 8.21
CA ALA A 241 22.68 -0.49 7.17
C ALA A 241 21.53 -0.19 6.19
N TYR A 242 20.80 -1.22 5.76
CA TYR A 242 19.63 -1.07 4.89
C TYR A 242 18.48 -0.32 5.58
N SER A 243 18.21 -0.62 6.86
CA SER A 243 17.20 0.13 7.64
C SER A 243 17.56 1.60 7.80
N LEU A 244 18.85 1.90 8.03
CA LEU A 244 19.36 3.26 8.08
C LEU A 244 19.15 3.96 6.73
N GLY A 245 19.54 3.33 5.62
CA GLY A 245 19.33 3.87 4.27
C GLY A 245 17.85 4.18 3.98
N LEU A 246 16.94 3.29 4.38
CA LEU A 246 15.49 3.51 4.29
C LEU A 246 15.04 4.69 5.15
N ALA A 247 15.55 4.83 6.37
CA ALA A 247 15.24 5.97 7.22
C ALA A 247 15.67 7.29 6.58
N VAL A 248 16.89 7.36 6.03
CA VAL A 248 17.35 8.56 5.31
C VAL A 248 16.46 8.84 4.09
N LEU A 249 16.08 7.81 3.34
CA LEU A 249 15.18 7.94 2.20
C LEU A 249 13.80 8.49 2.62
N VAL A 250 13.23 8.01 3.72
CA VAL A 250 11.94 8.48 4.26
C VAL A 250 12.04 9.94 4.70
N VAL A 251 13.12 10.33 5.39
CA VAL A 251 13.35 11.74 5.78
C VAL A 251 13.49 12.63 4.55
N ALA A 252 14.22 12.19 3.53
CA ALA A 252 14.34 12.92 2.27
C ALA A 252 12.98 13.03 1.55
N ALA A 253 12.18 11.96 1.52
CA ALA A 253 10.84 11.98 0.93
C ALA A 253 9.90 12.95 1.67
N ALA A 254 9.99 13.03 3.00
CA ALA A 254 9.27 14.00 3.80
C ALA A 254 9.69 15.44 3.47
N ARG A 255 11.01 15.69 3.35
CA ARG A 255 11.56 16.98 2.90
C ARG A 255 11.03 17.37 1.51
N ALA A 256 11.03 16.46 0.54
CA ALA A 256 10.47 16.71 -0.79
C ALA A 256 8.99 17.09 -0.72
N THR A 257 8.22 16.37 0.09
CA THR A 257 6.79 16.61 0.29
C THR A 257 6.54 17.98 0.92
N TRP A 258 7.39 18.41 1.87
CA TRP A 258 7.28 19.71 2.50
C TRP A 258 7.55 20.86 1.51
N HIS A 259 8.68 20.80 0.79
CA HIS A 259 9.12 21.89 -0.09
C HIS A 259 8.40 21.93 -1.44
N ARG A 260 8.01 20.77 -1.99
CA ARG A 260 7.33 20.65 -3.30
C ARG A 260 5.90 20.16 -3.17
N ARG A 261 5.22 20.51 -2.07
CA ARG A 261 3.89 20.00 -1.68
C ARG A 261 2.86 19.95 -2.81
N ARG A 262 2.80 20.96 -3.69
CA ARG A 262 1.84 20.96 -4.81
C ARG A 262 2.21 19.99 -5.91
N GLU A 263 3.50 19.88 -6.22
CA GLU A 263 4.01 19.08 -7.33
C GLU A 263 4.03 17.59 -7.05
N VAL A 264 4.30 17.20 -5.80
CA VAL A 264 4.45 15.78 -5.40
C VAL A 264 3.33 15.29 -4.50
N SER A 265 2.28 16.10 -4.30
CA SER A 265 1.14 15.82 -3.41
C SER A 265 0.52 14.45 -3.63
N LEU A 266 0.27 14.05 -4.88
CA LEU A 266 -0.36 12.76 -5.16
C LEU A 266 0.55 11.60 -4.77
N LEU A 267 1.85 11.66 -5.11
CA LEU A 267 2.81 10.61 -4.76
C LEU A 267 2.86 10.45 -3.23
N ALA A 268 2.99 11.56 -2.51
CA ALA A 268 3.02 11.56 -1.05
C ALA A 268 1.71 11.02 -0.45
N ALA A 269 0.55 11.43 -0.99
CA ALA A 269 -0.75 10.98 -0.52
C ALA A 269 -0.96 9.47 -0.74
N VAL A 270 -0.54 8.92 -1.89
CA VAL A 270 -0.61 7.47 -2.16
C VAL A 270 0.33 6.69 -1.25
N VAL A 271 1.57 7.15 -1.06
CA VAL A 271 2.51 6.52 -0.12
C VAL A 271 1.94 6.54 1.29
N PHE A 272 1.50 7.70 1.77
CA PHE A 272 0.91 7.86 3.10
C PHE A 272 -0.30 6.96 3.29
N TYR A 273 -1.21 6.93 2.32
CA TYR A 273 -2.41 6.10 2.33
C TYR A 273 -2.07 4.61 2.46
N VAL A 274 -1.17 4.09 1.63
CA VAL A 274 -0.80 2.66 1.67
C VAL A 274 -0.09 2.33 2.98
N VAL A 275 0.83 3.19 3.43
CA VAL A 275 1.55 2.99 4.70
C VAL A 275 0.57 2.96 5.87
N LEU A 276 -0.39 3.89 5.91
CA LEU A 276 -1.38 3.97 6.98
C LEU A 276 -2.26 2.71 7.02
N LEU A 277 -2.80 2.28 5.88
CA LEU A 277 -3.68 1.11 5.83
C LEU A 277 -2.94 -0.22 6.00
N ALA A 278 -1.68 -0.31 5.56
CA ALA A 278 -0.87 -1.51 5.73
C ALA A 278 -0.15 -1.55 7.09
N GLY A 279 -0.16 -0.43 7.84
CA GLY A 279 0.59 -0.21 9.06
C GLY A 279 0.08 -0.92 10.30
N GLY A 280 -0.90 -1.81 10.22
CA GLY A 280 -1.52 -2.48 11.37
C GLY A 280 -0.64 -3.49 12.13
N PRO A 281 -1.24 -4.26 13.07
CA PRO A 281 -0.54 -5.23 13.92
C PRO A 281 0.25 -6.30 13.14
N THR A 282 -0.21 -6.62 11.94
CA THR A 282 0.40 -7.61 11.04
C THR A 282 1.34 -6.99 10.00
N ALA A 283 1.73 -5.72 10.17
CA ALA A 283 2.59 -5.03 9.23
C ALA A 283 3.95 -5.73 9.08
N SER A 284 4.37 -5.83 7.82
CA SER A 284 5.67 -6.34 7.41
C SER A 284 6.23 -5.48 6.28
N SER A 285 7.55 -5.51 6.11
CA SER A 285 8.23 -4.70 5.09
C SER A 285 7.81 -5.06 3.67
N ARG A 286 7.23 -6.25 3.44
CA ARG A 286 6.71 -6.67 2.12
C ARG A 286 5.64 -5.70 1.61
N PHE A 287 4.87 -5.08 2.51
CA PHE A 287 3.80 -4.16 2.14
C PHE A 287 4.33 -2.78 1.70
N ARG A 288 5.63 -2.50 1.87
CA ARG A 288 6.29 -1.31 1.31
C ARG A 288 6.54 -1.45 -0.19
N ALA A 289 6.80 -2.66 -0.68
CA ALA A 289 7.25 -2.89 -2.05
C ALA A 289 6.37 -2.23 -3.13
N PRO A 290 5.03 -2.26 -3.04
CA PRO A 290 4.18 -1.61 -4.04
C PRO A 290 4.34 -0.09 -4.13
N VAL A 291 4.69 0.57 -3.03
CA VAL A 291 4.87 2.04 -2.99
C VAL A 291 6.34 2.46 -2.98
N PHE A 292 7.27 1.51 -2.95
CA PHE A 292 8.69 1.79 -2.97
C PHE A 292 9.15 2.63 -4.17
N PRO A 293 8.67 2.41 -5.42
CA PRO A 293 8.96 3.30 -6.55
C PRO A 293 8.65 4.78 -6.29
N LEU A 294 7.50 5.05 -5.66
CA LEU A 294 7.04 6.40 -5.34
C LEU A 294 7.87 6.99 -4.19
N LEU A 295 8.13 6.18 -3.16
CA LEU A 295 8.96 6.57 -2.01
C LEU A 295 10.38 6.91 -2.43
N VAL A 296 11.00 6.09 -3.29
CA VAL A 296 12.35 6.34 -3.82
C VAL A 296 12.39 7.61 -4.65
N THR A 297 11.38 7.83 -5.50
CA THR A 297 11.27 9.05 -6.32
C THR A 297 11.19 10.28 -5.44
N LEU A 298 10.31 10.28 -4.43
CA LEU A 298 10.21 11.36 -3.44
C LEU A 298 11.52 11.57 -2.69
N GLY A 299 12.17 10.48 -2.26
CA GLY A 299 13.44 10.53 -1.55
C GLY A 299 14.54 11.22 -2.35
N VAL A 300 14.74 10.82 -3.61
CA VAL A 300 15.77 11.44 -4.48
C VAL A 300 15.44 12.91 -4.77
N ILE A 301 14.16 13.27 -4.96
CA ILE A 301 13.75 14.68 -5.06
C ILE A 301 14.15 15.46 -3.80
N GLY A 302 13.96 14.89 -2.63
CA GLY A 302 14.28 15.54 -1.35
C GLY A 302 15.78 15.76 -1.16
N PHE A 303 16.61 14.77 -1.52
CA PHE A 303 18.07 14.88 -1.46
C PHE A 303 18.63 15.93 -2.42
N THR A 304 18.06 16.02 -3.62
CA THR A 304 18.55 16.92 -4.68
C THR A 304 17.98 18.33 -4.58
N SER A 305 16.92 18.53 -3.81
CA SER A 305 16.42 19.85 -3.44
C SER A 305 17.42 20.60 -2.54
N ARG A 306 18.46 21.18 -3.16
CA ARG A 306 19.22 22.26 -2.52
C ARG A 306 18.24 23.37 -2.15
N SER A 307 18.41 23.90 -0.94
CA SER A 307 17.69 25.05 -0.40
C SER A 307 17.86 26.25 -1.34
N GLN A 308 16.93 26.46 -2.27
CA GLN A 308 16.83 27.68 -3.07
C GLN A 308 16.22 28.84 -2.24
N HIS A 309 16.57 28.95 -0.95
CA HIS A 309 16.18 30.06 -0.07
C HIS A 309 17.43 30.55 0.65
N ALA A 310 18.36 31.07 -0.13
CA ALA A 310 19.42 31.96 0.30
C ALA A 310 19.63 32.93 -0.86
N ASP A 311 18.67 33.86 -1.00
CA ASP A 311 18.77 35.17 -1.64
C ASP A 311 17.59 36.01 -1.11
#